data_AF-A0A6A8ATT3-F1
#
_entry.id   AF-A0A6A8ATT3-F1
#
_cell.length_a   1.000
_cell.length_b   1.000
_cell.length_c   1.000
_cell.angle_alpha   90.00
_cell.angle_beta   90.00
_cell.angle_gamma   90.00
#
_symmetry.space_group_name_H-M   'P 1'
#
loop_
_entity.id
_entity.type
_entity.pdbx_description
1 polymer ?
#
loop_
_entity_poly.entity_id
_entity_poly.type
_entity_poly.pdbx_seq_one_letter_code
_entity_poly.pdbx_strand_id
1 'polypeptide(L)'
;MVTFQEISPADFFYRNRDIVGFTNPSRAIFVSIRELVENSLDSADQLNVLPEVYVRLSEEDTSTTPESGNGVYRLMIMDNGSGISARHIPSAFGQVLFGSNYKLKQARGTFGLGGTMAILYGQITTHKPVIIKSSTGGSKVYEYKLMIDIQRNRPLILDRKTRRNKEQWRGTIVEYSLEGDYYRAMSKILEYLKQTALVTPYADIKFVDPKGRLYLFRRATTKMPPPPTETLTHPYGVDVETLQRIIRVTDCRNLLDFMRKHFHRVGQGTSQ
;
A
#
# COMPACT_ATOMS: atom_id res chain seq x y z
N MET A 1 23.45 34.13 8.35
CA MET A 1 22.76 34.07 7.04
C MET A 1 21.68 33.01 7.12
N VAL A 2 20.44 33.36 6.78
CA VAL A 2 19.37 32.36 6.63
C VAL A 2 19.63 31.58 5.35
N THR A 3 19.72 30.25 5.44
CA THR A 3 19.91 29.34 4.31
C THR A 3 18.57 28.72 3.93
N PHE A 4 18.18 28.87 2.66
CA PHE A 4 16.98 28.23 2.11
C PHE A 4 17.35 26.84 1.59
N GLN A 5 16.56 25.82 1.92
CA GLN A 5 16.76 24.44 1.48
C GLN A 5 15.43 23.83 1.05
N GLU A 6 15.46 23.03 -0.01
CA GLU A 6 14.34 22.19 -0.46
C GLU A 6 14.50 20.77 0.12
N ILE A 7 13.39 20.14 0.50
CA ILE A 7 13.37 18.76 1.00
C ILE A 7 12.48 17.90 0.12
N SER A 8 12.88 16.65 -0.08
CA SER A 8 12.08 15.68 -0.84
C SER A 8 10.85 15.22 -0.05
N PRO A 9 9.82 14.64 -0.69
CA PRO A 9 8.69 14.04 0.03
C PRO A 9 9.13 12.95 1.03
N ALA A 10 10.12 12.13 0.66
CA ALA A 10 10.63 11.09 1.55
C ALA A 10 11.35 11.69 2.76
N ASP A 11 12.13 12.76 2.56
CA ASP A 11 12.79 13.49 3.66
C ASP A 11 11.77 14.19 4.57
N PHE A 12 10.70 14.75 4.00
CA PHE A 12 9.60 15.33 4.76
C PHE A 12 8.96 14.31 5.72
N PHE A 13 8.61 13.12 5.23
CA PHE A 13 8.01 12.09 6.09
C PHE A 13 9.02 11.42 7.03
N TYR A 14 10.29 11.34 6.64
CA TYR A 14 11.37 10.93 7.53
C TYR A 14 11.45 11.83 8.77
N ARG A 15 11.33 13.15 8.57
CA ARG A 15 11.32 14.14 9.67
C ARG A 15 9.99 14.19 10.43
N ASN A 16 8.88 13.87 9.76
CA ASN A 16 7.52 14.01 10.29
C ASN A 16 6.75 12.67 10.32
N ARG A 17 7.35 11.65 10.94
CA ARG A 17 6.81 10.27 10.97
C ARG A 17 5.44 10.16 11.63
N ASP A 18 5.12 11.12 12.51
CA ASP A 18 3.84 11.17 13.21
C ASP A 18 2.65 11.42 12.28
N ILE A 19 2.86 12.18 11.20
CA ILE A 19 1.81 12.52 10.21
C ILE A 19 1.27 11.26 9.53
N VAL A 20 2.14 10.27 9.32
CA VAL A 20 1.79 8.99 8.67
C VAL A 20 1.47 7.88 9.66
N GLY A 21 1.33 8.21 10.95
CA GLY A 21 0.91 7.27 11.99
C GLY A 21 2.03 6.41 12.58
N PHE A 22 3.29 6.71 12.28
CA PHE A 22 4.45 5.99 12.81
C PHE A 22 5.02 6.67 14.06
N THR A 23 4.14 6.94 15.04
CA THR A 23 4.46 7.72 16.26
C THR A 23 5.23 6.92 17.31
N ASN A 24 4.99 5.62 17.39
CA ASN A 24 5.62 4.74 18.37
C ASN A 24 5.75 3.30 17.83
N PRO A 25 6.63 2.47 18.42
CA PRO A 25 6.91 1.11 17.94
C PRO A 25 5.68 0.20 17.88
N SER A 26 4.74 0.31 18.83
CA SER A 26 3.51 -0.50 18.80
C SER A 26 2.59 -0.10 17.64
N ARG A 27 2.41 1.21 17.41
CA ARG A 27 1.60 1.73 16.31
C ARG A 27 2.25 1.46 14.97
N ALA A 28 3.57 1.47 14.88
CA ALA A 28 4.31 1.18 13.66
C ALA A 28 4.03 -0.23 13.11
N ILE A 29 4.04 -1.26 13.96
CA ILE A 29 3.67 -2.63 13.53
C ILE A 29 2.21 -2.65 13.07
N PHE A 30 1.30 -2.08 13.85
CA PHE A 30 -0.13 -2.05 13.53
C PHE A 30 -0.40 -1.39 12.18
N VAL A 31 0.13 -0.18 11.96
CA VAL A 31 -0.04 0.57 10.71
C VAL A 31 0.59 -0.19 9.55
N SER A 32 1.80 -0.75 9.72
CA SER A 32 2.46 -1.55 8.70
C SER A 32 1.61 -2.73 8.22
N ILE A 33 1.03 -3.49 9.16
CA ILE A 33 0.15 -4.62 8.83
C ILE A 33 -1.12 -4.10 8.15
N ARG A 34 -1.76 -3.06 8.70
CA ARG A 34 -2.99 -2.49 8.14
C ARG A 34 -2.80 -2.08 6.68
N GLU A 35 -1.83 -1.21 6.42
CA GLU A 35 -1.61 -0.64 5.08
C GLU A 35 -1.32 -1.72 4.03
N LEU A 36 -0.51 -2.72 4.37
CA LEU A 36 -0.15 -3.78 3.43
C LEU A 36 -1.28 -4.81 3.25
N VAL A 37 -2.06 -5.10 4.29
CA VAL A 37 -3.27 -5.94 4.16
C VAL A 37 -4.34 -5.23 3.33
N GLU A 38 -4.58 -3.94 3.53
CA GLU A 38 -5.52 -3.16 2.72
C GLU A 38 -5.11 -3.14 1.24
N ASN A 39 -3.84 -2.91 0.95
CA ASN A 39 -3.31 -2.97 -0.42
C ASN A 39 -3.46 -4.38 -1.03
N SER A 40 -3.26 -5.43 -0.24
CA SER A 40 -3.44 -6.82 -0.67
C SER A 40 -4.89 -7.09 -1.07
N LEU A 41 -5.84 -6.68 -0.24
CA LEU A 41 -7.28 -6.83 -0.51
C LEU A 41 -7.70 -6.03 -1.75
N ASP A 42 -7.30 -4.76 -1.84
CA ASP A 42 -7.61 -3.90 -2.99
C ASP A 42 -7.08 -4.50 -4.31
N SER A 43 -5.90 -5.13 -4.27
CA SER A 43 -5.29 -5.74 -5.47
C SER A 43 -6.05 -6.97 -5.97
N ALA A 44 -6.71 -7.72 -5.07
CA ALA A 44 -7.56 -8.86 -5.41
C ALA A 44 -8.97 -8.42 -5.83
N ASP A 45 -9.56 -7.45 -5.10
CA ASP A 45 -10.86 -6.84 -5.40
C ASP A 45 -10.88 -6.25 -6.83
N GLN A 46 -9.78 -5.62 -7.26
CA GLN A 46 -9.62 -5.09 -8.63
C GLN A 46 -9.70 -6.15 -9.72
N LEU A 47 -9.25 -7.38 -9.43
CA LEU A 47 -9.32 -8.50 -10.36
C LEU A 47 -10.60 -9.33 -10.22
N ASN A 48 -11.45 -9.00 -9.26
CA ASN A 48 -12.61 -9.81 -8.91
C ASN A 48 -12.23 -11.27 -8.59
N VAL A 49 -11.09 -11.47 -7.92
CA VAL A 49 -10.64 -12.78 -7.43
C VAL A 49 -10.83 -12.84 -5.92
N LEU A 50 -11.12 -14.03 -5.39
CA LEU A 50 -11.28 -14.21 -3.95
C LEU A 50 -9.93 -13.97 -3.25
N PRO A 51 -9.81 -12.95 -2.37
CA PRO A 51 -8.53 -12.59 -1.77
C PRO A 51 -8.02 -13.68 -0.83
N GLU A 52 -6.74 -13.98 -0.95
CA GLU A 52 -5.98 -14.81 -0.02
C GLU A 52 -4.79 -14.03 0.48
N VAL A 53 -4.83 -13.62 1.74
CA VAL A 53 -3.80 -12.80 2.37
C VAL A 53 -3.11 -13.61 3.46
N TYR A 54 -1.80 -13.80 3.32
CA TYR A 54 -0.94 -14.42 4.32
C TYR A 54 -0.02 -13.37 4.93
N VAL A 55 -0.14 -13.18 6.25
CA VAL A 55 0.66 -12.26 7.05
C VAL A 55 1.49 -13.09 8.02
N ARG A 56 2.80 -12.87 8.04
CA ARG A 56 3.72 -13.45 9.02
C ARG A 56 4.55 -12.35 9.66
N LEU A 57 4.48 -12.26 10.98
CA LEU A 57 5.38 -11.45 11.77
C LEU A 57 6.29 -12.40 12.55
N SER A 58 7.60 -12.23 12.41
CA SER A 58 8.59 -13.03 13.13
C SER A 58 9.55 -12.11 13.86
N GLU A 59 9.82 -12.36 15.13
CA GLU A 59 10.86 -11.65 15.87
C GLU A 59 12.23 -12.09 15.33
N GLU A 60 13.11 -11.15 15.04
CA GLU A 60 14.48 -11.46 14.66
C GLU A 60 15.31 -11.61 15.95
N ASP A 61 16.06 -12.71 16.07
CA ASP A 61 16.89 -12.97 17.25
C ASP A 61 17.92 -11.85 17.43
N THR A 62 17.67 -10.98 18.40
CA THR A 62 18.70 -10.09 18.93
C THR A 62 19.33 -10.76 20.15
N SER A 63 20.61 -11.12 20.01
CA SER A 63 21.56 -11.31 21.11
C SER A 63 21.74 -10.05 22.00
N THR A 64 20.94 -9.02 21.76
CA THR A 64 20.87 -7.71 22.40
C THR A 64 19.40 -7.36 22.52
N THR A 65 18.69 -8.00 23.44
CA THR A 65 17.40 -7.47 23.91
C THR A 65 17.63 -6.04 24.36
N PRO A 66 17.03 -5.02 23.70
CA PRO A 66 17.07 -3.68 24.21
C PRO A 66 16.36 -3.68 25.56
N GLU A 67 16.96 -3.06 26.58
CA GLU A 67 16.31 -2.85 27.89
C GLU A 67 14.95 -2.13 27.78
N SER A 68 14.66 -1.57 26.60
CA SER A 68 13.49 -0.78 26.22
C SER A 68 12.20 -1.57 25.93
N GLY A 69 12.25 -2.91 25.86
CA GLY A 69 11.07 -3.75 25.53
C GLY A 69 10.61 -3.68 24.06
N ASN A 70 11.39 -3.04 23.20
CA ASN A 70 11.19 -3.02 21.75
C ASN A 70 12.08 -4.09 21.09
N GLY A 71 11.63 -4.66 19.98
CA GLY A 71 12.37 -5.66 19.21
C GLY A 71 12.36 -5.37 17.71
N VAL A 72 13.22 -6.05 16.96
CA VAL A 72 13.19 -6.03 15.50
C VAL A 72 12.33 -7.20 15.02
N TYR A 73 11.36 -6.90 14.17
CA TYR A 73 10.46 -7.89 13.60
C TYR A 73 10.59 -7.91 12.08
N ARG A 74 10.55 -9.11 11.51
CA ARG A 74 10.40 -9.33 10.07
C ARG A 74 8.94 -9.51 9.74
N LEU A 75 8.38 -8.57 8.99
CA LEU A 75 7.02 -8.64 8.47
C LEU A 75 7.05 -9.13 7.02
N MET A 76 6.33 -10.21 6.75
CA MET A 76 6.07 -10.74 5.42
C MET A 76 4.56 -10.71 5.16
N ILE A 77 4.16 -10.13 4.04
CA ILE A 77 2.78 -10.18 3.55
C ILE A 77 2.79 -10.72 2.13
N MET A 78 1.92 -11.70 1.88
CA MET A 78 1.73 -12.34 0.59
C MET A 78 0.25 -12.30 0.21
N ASP A 79 -0.02 -11.95 -1.03
CA ASP A 79 -1.36 -11.92 -1.62
C ASP A 79 -1.43 -12.75 -2.92
N ASN A 80 -2.66 -13.00 -3.38
CA ASN A 80 -2.98 -13.58 -4.68
C ASN A 80 -3.60 -12.56 -5.66
N GLY A 81 -3.31 -11.27 -5.47
CA GLY A 81 -3.96 -10.16 -6.17
C GLY A 81 -3.44 -9.94 -7.58
N SER A 82 -3.44 -8.70 -8.07
CA SER A 82 -3.03 -8.39 -9.45
C SER A 82 -1.55 -8.61 -9.75
N GLY A 83 -0.72 -8.56 -8.71
CA GLY A 83 0.72 -8.44 -8.88
C GLY A 83 1.11 -7.10 -9.53
N ILE A 84 2.42 -6.86 -9.62
CA ILE A 84 2.98 -5.63 -10.13
C ILE A 84 3.97 -5.98 -11.24
N SER A 85 3.82 -5.33 -12.39
CA SER A 85 4.76 -5.49 -13.50
C SER A 85 6.16 -5.05 -13.10
N ALA A 86 7.20 -5.76 -13.55
CA ALA A 86 8.61 -5.50 -13.20
C ALA A 86 9.03 -4.03 -13.32
N ARG A 87 8.52 -3.31 -14.33
CA ARG A 87 8.82 -1.89 -14.55
C ARG A 87 8.35 -0.96 -13.42
N HIS A 88 7.29 -1.33 -12.72
CA HIS A 88 6.66 -0.49 -11.70
C HIS A 88 7.06 -0.89 -10.27
N ILE A 89 7.60 -2.09 -10.05
CA ILE A 89 7.96 -2.59 -8.71
C ILE A 89 8.87 -1.60 -7.97
N PRO A 90 9.97 -1.08 -8.56
CA PRO A 90 10.84 -0.15 -7.83
C PRO A 90 10.13 1.13 -7.39
N SER A 91 9.38 1.78 -8.30
CA SER A 91 8.67 3.01 -7.98
C SER A 91 7.50 2.78 -7.02
N ALA A 92 6.77 1.67 -7.14
CA ALA A 92 5.63 1.35 -6.27
C ALA A 92 6.02 1.20 -4.79
N PHE A 93 7.24 0.73 -4.51
CA PHE A 93 7.70 0.47 -3.13
C PHE A 93 8.84 1.35 -2.66
N GLY A 94 9.47 2.12 -3.55
CA GLY A 94 10.64 2.95 -3.23
C GLY A 94 10.54 4.40 -3.68
N GLN A 95 9.36 4.85 -4.12
CA GLN A 95 9.08 6.26 -4.39
C GLN A 95 7.83 6.69 -3.62
N VAL A 96 7.99 7.69 -2.77
CA VAL A 96 6.91 8.29 -1.99
C VAL A 96 6.02 9.12 -2.92
N LEU A 97 4.69 9.05 -2.71
CA LEU A 97 3.66 9.66 -3.57
C LEU A 97 3.70 9.12 -5.01
N PHE A 98 3.98 7.83 -5.15
CA PHE A 98 3.86 7.10 -6.41
C PHE A 98 2.87 5.95 -6.23
N GLY A 99 1.86 5.87 -7.10
CA GLY A 99 0.83 4.85 -7.00
C GLY A 99 -0.21 4.95 -8.10
N SER A 100 -1.06 3.93 -8.16
CA SER A 100 -2.17 3.84 -9.14
C SER A 100 -3.48 4.46 -8.65
N ASN A 101 -3.56 4.87 -7.39
CA ASN A 101 -4.81 5.24 -6.72
C ASN A 101 -5.17 6.74 -6.85
N TYR A 102 -4.57 7.46 -7.79
CA TYR A 102 -4.90 8.89 -8.05
C TYR A 102 -6.14 9.08 -8.93
N LYS A 103 -6.69 7.99 -9.45
CA LYS A 103 -7.97 8.00 -10.16
C LYS A 103 -9.11 8.08 -9.15
N LEU A 104 -10.17 8.78 -9.51
CA LEU A 104 -11.35 8.91 -8.65
C LEU A 104 -12.16 7.62 -8.70
N LYS A 105 -11.73 6.66 -7.88
CA LYS A 105 -12.27 5.32 -7.73
C LYS A 105 -12.20 4.96 -6.25
N GLN A 106 -13.24 4.29 -5.74
CA GLN A 106 -13.24 3.82 -4.36
C GLN A 106 -12.15 2.75 -4.17
N ALA A 107 -11.26 2.99 -3.21
CA ALA A 107 -10.20 2.08 -2.76
C ALA A 107 -10.01 2.29 -1.25
N ARG A 108 -9.38 1.34 -0.55
CA ARG A 108 -9.08 1.48 0.88
C ARG A 108 -7.96 2.50 1.09
N GLY A 109 -6.92 2.44 0.26
CA GLY A 109 -5.79 3.38 0.29
C GLY A 109 -6.03 4.64 -0.54
N THR A 110 -5.94 5.82 0.08
CA THR A 110 -6.24 7.12 -0.55
C THR A 110 -5.04 7.84 -1.16
N PHE A 111 -3.85 7.76 -0.54
CA PHE A 111 -2.72 8.62 -0.91
C PHE A 111 -1.56 7.92 -1.62
N GLY A 112 -1.61 6.59 -1.78
CA GLY A 112 -0.46 5.81 -2.26
C GLY A 112 0.78 5.94 -1.36
N LEU A 113 0.56 6.24 -0.08
CA LEU A 113 1.60 6.52 0.91
C LEU A 113 1.89 5.34 1.83
N GLY A 114 0.86 4.64 2.31
CA GLY A 114 0.97 3.77 3.47
C GLY A 114 2.01 2.66 3.37
N GLY A 115 1.98 1.87 2.29
CA GLY A 115 2.94 0.77 2.09
C GLY A 115 4.38 1.26 1.99
N THR A 116 4.63 2.33 1.22
CA THR A 116 5.95 2.95 1.09
C THR A 116 6.43 3.56 2.40
N MET A 117 5.54 4.16 3.20
CA MET A 117 5.86 4.68 4.53
C MET A 117 6.25 3.56 5.51
N ALA A 118 5.57 2.41 5.44
CA ALA A 118 5.90 1.24 6.25
C ALA A 118 7.31 0.72 5.93
N ILE A 119 7.65 0.65 4.64
CA ILE A 119 9.00 0.28 4.17
C ILE A 119 10.03 1.32 4.60
N LEU A 120 9.74 2.61 4.43
CA LEU A 120 10.61 3.70 4.84
C LEU A 120 10.90 3.64 6.34
N TYR A 121 9.87 3.43 7.16
CA TYR A 121 10.00 3.23 8.61
C TYR A 121 10.92 2.06 8.93
N GLY A 122 10.72 0.91 8.27
CA GLY A 122 11.57 -0.27 8.45
C GLY A 122 13.02 0.00 8.09
N GLN A 123 13.28 0.69 6.97
CA GLN A 123 14.62 1.08 6.55
C GLN A 123 15.28 2.05 7.54
N ILE A 124 14.56 3.05 8.05
CA ILE A 124 15.12 4.01 9.01
C ILE A 124 15.51 3.32 10.32
N THR A 125 14.67 2.41 10.79
CA THR A 125 14.87 1.75 12.10
C THR A 125 15.89 0.62 12.04
N THR A 126 15.89 -0.18 10.98
CA THR A 126 16.73 -1.39 10.91
C THR A 126 17.91 -1.25 9.95
N HIS A 127 17.91 -0.23 9.08
CA HIS A 127 18.84 -0.10 7.96
C HIS A 127 18.85 -1.29 7.00
N LYS A 128 17.79 -2.13 7.03
CA LYS A 128 17.65 -3.30 6.16
C LYS A 128 16.81 -2.97 4.93
N PRO A 129 17.11 -3.60 3.78
CA PRO A 129 16.33 -3.44 2.56
C PRO A 129 15.03 -4.24 2.58
N VAL A 130 14.05 -3.80 1.80
CA VAL A 130 12.82 -4.56 1.53
C VAL A 130 13.07 -5.57 0.40
N ILE A 131 12.48 -6.74 0.51
CA ILE A 131 12.42 -7.77 -0.52
C ILE A 131 10.99 -7.80 -1.07
N ILE A 132 10.87 -7.58 -2.37
CA ILE A 132 9.60 -7.62 -3.10
C ILE A 132 9.66 -8.78 -4.09
N LYS A 133 8.66 -9.66 -4.07
CA LYS A 133 8.45 -10.64 -5.16
C LYS A 133 7.09 -10.40 -5.78
N SER A 134 6.97 -10.39 -7.10
CA SER A 134 5.68 -10.17 -7.73
C SER A 134 5.58 -10.83 -9.10
N SER A 135 4.36 -11.24 -9.45
CA SER A 135 4.03 -11.73 -10.78
C SER A 135 2.58 -11.41 -11.12
N THR A 136 2.32 -11.07 -12.38
CA THR A 136 0.97 -10.85 -12.92
C THR A 136 0.35 -12.15 -13.44
N GLY A 137 0.82 -13.32 -12.99
CA GLY A 137 0.40 -14.65 -13.49
C GLY A 137 1.00 -15.03 -14.84
N GLY A 138 2.06 -14.34 -15.28
CA GLY A 138 2.77 -14.67 -16.52
C GLY A 138 3.85 -15.74 -16.30
N SER A 139 4.73 -15.92 -17.29
CA SER A 139 5.81 -16.92 -17.24
C SER A 139 6.98 -16.60 -16.30
N LYS A 140 6.97 -15.42 -15.66
CA LYS A 140 8.08 -14.92 -14.83
C LYS A 140 7.59 -14.42 -13.47
N VAL A 141 8.42 -14.66 -12.45
CA VAL A 141 8.33 -14.02 -11.13
C VAL A 141 9.53 -13.10 -10.98
N TYR A 142 9.29 -11.87 -10.60
CA TYR A 142 10.33 -10.87 -10.40
C TYR A 142 10.58 -10.67 -8.92
N GLU A 143 11.85 -10.68 -8.51
CA GLU A 143 12.30 -10.49 -7.14
C GLU A 143 13.26 -9.29 -7.12
N TYR A 144 12.97 -8.32 -6.24
CA TYR A 144 13.75 -7.09 -6.09
C TYR A 144 14.13 -6.92 -4.62
N LYS A 145 15.38 -6.54 -4.39
CA LYS A 145 15.86 -6.05 -3.09
C LYS A 145 16.06 -4.54 -3.22
N LEU A 146 15.28 -3.76 -2.49
CA LEU A 146 15.19 -2.31 -2.65
C LEU A 146 15.52 -1.58 -1.35
N MET A 147 16.07 -0.38 -1.50
CA MET A 147 16.09 0.68 -0.49
C MET A 147 15.51 1.96 -1.10
N ILE A 148 15.25 2.95 -0.26
CA ILE A 148 14.77 4.28 -0.63
C ILE A 148 15.91 5.27 -0.45
N ASP A 149 16.30 5.97 -1.51
CA ASP A 149 17.08 7.21 -1.40
C ASP A 149 16.16 8.30 -0.86
N ILE A 150 16.25 8.56 0.44
CA ILE A 150 15.41 9.53 1.15
C ILE A 150 15.65 10.94 0.62
N GLN A 151 16.88 11.30 0.28
CA GLN A 151 17.20 12.64 -0.21
C GLN A 151 16.62 12.89 -1.60
N ARG A 152 16.67 11.89 -2.49
CA ARG A 152 16.20 12.04 -3.88
C ARG A 152 14.77 11.56 -4.12
N ASN A 153 14.13 10.92 -3.12
CA ASN A 153 12.85 10.22 -3.26
C ASN A 153 12.86 9.24 -4.45
N ARG A 154 13.84 8.34 -4.49
CA ARG A 154 14.02 7.37 -5.58
C ARG A 154 14.33 5.98 -5.05
N PRO A 155 13.91 4.91 -5.75
CA PRO A 155 14.28 3.56 -5.38
C PRO A 155 15.76 3.28 -5.69
N LEU A 156 16.46 2.69 -4.73
CA LEU A 156 17.79 2.13 -4.87
C LEU A 156 17.66 0.61 -5.03
N ILE A 157 17.96 0.10 -6.22
CA ILE A 157 17.89 -1.34 -6.51
C ILE A 157 19.22 -1.97 -6.11
N LEU A 158 19.20 -2.80 -5.06
CA LEU A 158 20.39 -3.51 -4.58
C LEU A 158 20.58 -4.85 -5.29
N ASP A 159 19.48 -5.56 -5.58
CA ASP A 159 19.49 -6.85 -6.29
C ASP A 159 18.20 -7.00 -7.10
N ARG A 160 18.30 -7.70 -8.23
CA ARG A 160 17.16 -8.03 -9.10
C ARG A 160 17.33 -9.44 -9.66
N LYS A 161 16.36 -10.30 -9.37
CA LYS A 161 16.29 -11.67 -9.87
C LYS A 161 15.00 -11.90 -10.65
N THR A 162 15.09 -12.72 -11.69
CA THR A 162 13.92 -13.16 -12.46
C THR A 162 13.90 -14.68 -12.47
N ARG A 163 12.80 -15.27 -12.02
CA ARG A 163 12.61 -16.73 -11.97
C ARG A 163 11.50 -17.14 -12.94
N ARG A 164 11.57 -18.37 -13.44
CA ARG A 164 10.47 -18.95 -14.23
C ARG A 164 9.29 -19.28 -13.32
N ASN A 165 8.11 -18.81 -13.70
CA ASN A 165 6.86 -19.03 -12.97
C ASN A 165 6.20 -20.35 -13.41
N LYS A 166 6.72 -21.47 -12.92
CA LYS A 166 6.22 -22.81 -13.32
C LYS A 166 4.76 -23.02 -12.90
N GLU A 167 4.39 -22.49 -11.74
CA GLU A 167 3.06 -22.65 -11.13
C GLU A 167 2.07 -21.58 -11.57
N GLN A 168 2.47 -20.66 -12.46
CA GLN A 168 1.65 -19.50 -12.86
C GLN A 168 1.13 -18.69 -11.66
N TRP A 169 1.93 -18.63 -10.59
CA TRP A 169 1.62 -17.83 -9.42
C TRP A 169 1.37 -16.37 -9.80
N ARG A 170 0.36 -15.78 -9.18
CA ARG A 170 0.00 -14.38 -9.33
C ARG A 170 -0.15 -13.76 -7.95
N GLY A 171 0.40 -12.57 -7.77
CA GLY A 171 0.31 -11.82 -6.53
C GLY A 171 1.58 -11.06 -6.20
N THR A 172 1.66 -10.56 -4.97
CA THR A 172 2.83 -9.86 -4.45
C THR A 172 3.24 -10.41 -3.08
N ILE A 173 4.54 -10.42 -2.83
CA ILE A 173 5.14 -10.68 -1.52
C ILE A 173 5.96 -9.44 -1.17
N VAL A 174 5.68 -8.86 -0.01
CA VAL A 174 6.42 -7.74 0.58
C VAL A 174 7.02 -8.23 1.89
N GLU A 175 8.34 -8.15 2.01
CA GLU A 175 9.06 -8.63 3.17
C GLU A 175 10.15 -7.65 3.60
N TYR A 176 10.11 -7.19 4.85
CA TYR A 176 11.09 -6.26 5.40
C TYR A 176 11.13 -6.34 6.92
N SER A 177 12.18 -5.76 7.50
CA SER A 177 12.37 -5.68 8.95
C SER A 177 11.99 -4.28 9.45
N LEU A 178 11.35 -4.21 10.62
CA LEU A 178 11.02 -2.97 11.31
C LEU A 178 11.20 -3.13 12.82
N GLU A 179 11.58 -2.05 13.51
CA GLU A 179 11.47 -2.01 14.97
C GLU A 179 10.01 -1.89 15.40
N GLY A 180 9.68 -2.52 16.53
CA GLY A 180 8.31 -2.50 17.01
C GLY A 180 8.14 -3.08 18.40
N ASP A 181 6.91 -3.03 18.90
CA ASP A 181 6.49 -3.65 20.15
C ASP A 181 5.21 -4.45 19.88
N TYR A 182 5.38 -5.73 19.55
CA TYR A 182 4.25 -6.60 19.20
C TYR A 182 3.35 -6.86 20.41
N TYR A 183 3.92 -7.01 21.61
CA TYR A 183 3.14 -7.32 22.82
C TYR A 183 2.07 -6.27 23.10
N ARG A 184 2.40 -4.99 22.96
CA ARG A 184 1.42 -3.90 23.10
C ARG A 184 0.51 -3.73 21.88
N ALA A 185 0.98 -4.09 20.68
CA ALA A 185 0.20 -3.96 19.45
C ALA A 185 -0.78 -5.14 19.20
N MET A 186 -0.53 -6.30 19.80
CA MET A 186 -1.20 -7.57 19.50
C MET A 186 -2.72 -7.47 19.54
N SER A 187 -3.29 -6.91 20.61
CA SER A 187 -4.76 -6.82 20.76
C SER A 187 -5.39 -6.04 19.61
N LYS A 188 -4.80 -4.90 19.24
CA LYS A 188 -5.27 -4.03 18.15
C LYS A 188 -5.09 -4.69 16.78
N ILE A 189 -3.99 -5.41 16.56
CA ILE A 189 -3.76 -6.16 15.31
C ILE A 189 -4.84 -7.23 15.15
N LEU A 190 -5.09 -8.04 16.18
CA LEU A 190 -6.09 -9.11 16.12
C LEU A 190 -7.50 -8.56 15.97
N GLU A 191 -7.83 -7.47 16.66
CA GLU A 191 -9.12 -6.79 16.52
C GLU A 191 -9.33 -6.28 15.09
N TYR A 192 -8.32 -5.61 14.52
CA TYR A 192 -8.37 -5.13 13.15
C TYR A 192 -8.55 -6.26 12.14
N LEU A 193 -7.77 -7.34 12.24
CA LEU A 193 -7.90 -8.49 11.33
C LEU A 193 -9.27 -9.15 11.45
N LYS A 194 -9.81 -9.27 12.68
CA LYS A 194 -11.15 -9.80 12.92
C LYS A 194 -12.24 -8.91 12.31
N GLN A 195 -12.17 -7.59 12.51
CA GLN A 195 -13.11 -6.64 11.92
C GLN A 195 -13.02 -6.64 10.39
N THR A 196 -11.80 -6.72 9.85
CA THR A 196 -11.58 -6.81 8.40
C THR A 196 -12.20 -8.08 7.83
N ALA A 197 -11.98 -9.23 8.45
CA ALA A 197 -12.59 -10.49 8.03
C ALA A 197 -14.13 -10.47 8.10
N LEU A 198 -14.70 -9.75 9.08
CA LEU A 198 -16.16 -9.58 9.20
C LEU A 198 -16.73 -8.75 8.03
N VAL A 199 -16.06 -7.66 7.66
CA VAL A 199 -16.49 -6.75 6.58
C VAL A 199 -16.15 -7.29 5.18
N THR A 200 -15.14 -8.16 5.08
CA THR A 200 -14.71 -8.83 3.84
C THR A 200 -14.94 -10.34 3.93
N PRO A 201 -16.21 -10.80 4.01
CA PRO A 201 -16.52 -12.21 4.22
C PRO A 201 -16.12 -13.11 3.03
N TYR A 202 -15.63 -12.53 1.94
CA TYR A 202 -15.13 -13.24 0.76
C TYR A 202 -13.61 -13.49 0.78
N ALA A 203 -12.88 -12.94 1.76
CA ALA A 203 -11.43 -13.03 1.87
C ALA A 203 -10.99 -14.09 2.90
N ASP A 204 -9.91 -14.81 2.57
CA ASP A 204 -9.16 -15.59 3.56
C ASP A 204 -7.98 -14.77 4.08
N ILE A 205 -7.90 -14.62 5.40
CA ILE A 205 -6.79 -13.92 6.06
C ILE A 205 -6.13 -14.89 7.04
N LYS A 206 -4.83 -15.14 6.82
CA LYS A 206 -3.98 -15.97 7.66
C LYS A 206 -2.95 -15.09 8.34
N PHE A 207 -2.85 -15.12 9.66
CA PHE A 207 -1.85 -14.38 10.41
C PHE A 207 -1.05 -15.32 11.30
N VAL A 208 0.27 -15.35 11.11
CA VAL A 208 1.21 -16.03 12.00
C VAL A 208 1.93 -14.97 12.82
N ASP A 209 1.78 -15.06 14.13
CA ASP A 209 2.41 -14.13 15.05
C ASP A 209 3.86 -14.51 15.41
N PRO A 210 4.61 -13.64 16.11
CA PRO A 210 5.99 -13.92 16.52
C PRO A 210 6.13 -15.15 17.43
N LYS A 211 5.07 -15.54 18.14
CA LYS A 211 5.04 -16.75 18.98
C LYS A 211 4.72 -18.02 18.18
N GLY A 212 4.55 -17.90 16.86
CA GLY A 212 4.18 -19.01 15.98
C GLY A 212 2.70 -19.37 16.03
N ARG A 213 1.84 -18.58 16.69
CA ARG A 213 0.39 -18.84 16.72
C ARG A 213 -0.22 -18.48 15.37
N LEU A 214 -0.97 -19.42 14.80
CA LEU A 214 -1.71 -19.23 13.57
C LEU A 214 -3.15 -18.80 13.89
N TYR A 215 -3.51 -17.62 13.41
CA TYR A 215 -4.87 -17.11 13.35
C TYR A 215 -5.39 -17.28 11.93
N LEU A 216 -6.54 -17.94 11.79
CA LEU A 216 -7.15 -18.23 10.50
C LEU A 216 -8.56 -17.64 10.45
N PHE A 217 -8.75 -16.65 9.59
CA PHE A 217 -10.04 -16.08 9.26
C PHE A 217 -10.42 -16.59 7.87
N ARG A 218 -11.37 -17.54 7.82
CA ARG A 218 -11.85 -18.14 6.57
C ARG A 218 -13.00 -17.31 6.00
N ARG A 219 -13.05 -17.22 4.68
CA ARG A 219 -14.18 -16.64 3.96
C ARG A 219 -15.47 -17.39 4.30
N ALA A 220 -16.55 -16.65 4.47
CA ALA A 220 -17.90 -17.14 4.64
C ALA A 220 -18.67 -17.20 3.31
N THR A 221 -18.21 -16.50 2.27
CA THR A 221 -18.84 -16.50 0.95
C THR A 221 -17.79 -16.55 -0.16
N THR A 222 -18.20 -17.04 -1.33
CA THR A 222 -17.41 -16.99 -2.57
C THR A 222 -17.95 -15.95 -3.55
N LYS A 223 -18.99 -15.21 -3.15
CA LYS A 223 -19.57 -14.13 -3.96
C LYS A 223 -18.83 -12.82 -3.70
N MET A 224 -18.09 -12.36 -4.71
CA MET A 224 -17.46 -11.03 -4.69
C MET A 224 -18.49 -9.91 -4.90
N PRO A 225 -18.30 -8.73 -4.27
CA PRO A 225 -19.03 -7.52 -4.63
C PRO A 225 -18.63 -7.05 -6.04
N PRO A 226 -19.47 -6.25 -6.72
CA PRO A 226 -19.08 -5.63 -7.98
C PRO A 226 -17.86 -4.73 -7.76
N PRO A 227 -16.82 -4.80 -8.62
CA PRO A 227 -15.62 -4.01 -8.45
C PRO A 227 -15.93 -2.51 -8.66
N PRO A 228 -15.29 -1.62 -7.88
CA PRO A 228 -15.50 -0.19 -8.04
C PRO A 228 -15.02 0.28 -9.41
N THR A 229 -15.76 1.21 -10.02
CA THR A 229 -15.42 1.84 -11.30
C THR A 229 -14.88 3.25 -11.09
N GLU A 230 -14.07 3.72 -12.01
CA GLU A 230 -13.66 5.12 -12.06
C GLU A 230 -14.89 6.00 -12.36
N THR A 231 -15.05 7.11 -11.65
CA THR A 231 -16.13 8.07 -11.87
C THR A 231 -15.58 9.47 -12.07
N LEU A 232 -16.36 10.29 -12.76
CA LEU A 232 -16.11 11.73 -12.90
C LEU A 232 -16.33 12.45 -11.58
N THR A 233 -15.72 13.63 -11.44
CA THR A 233 -15.92 14.53 -10.30
C THR A 233 -17.34 15.10 -10.31
N HIS A 234 -17.94 15.29 -9.13
CA HIS A 234 -19.23 15.96 -9.02
C HIS A 234 -19.04 17.49 -8.91
N PRO A 235 -19.79 18.32 -9.65
CA PRO A 235 -19.57 19.78 -9.70
C PRO A 235 -19.50 20.47 -8.33
N TYR A 236 -20.38 20.07 -7.42
CA TYR A 236 -20.46 20.64 -6.06
C TYR A 236 -19.14 20.56 -5.28
N GLY A 237 -18.30 19.56 -5.54
CA GLY A 237 -17.05 19.33 -4.81
C GLY A 237 -15.80 19.79 -5.56
N VAL A 238 -15.93 20.49 -6.69
CA VAL A 238 -14.78 20.86 -7.53
C VAL A 238 -14.28 22.26 -7.16
N ASP A 239 -12.99 22.34 -6.85
CA ASP A 239 -12.28 23.59 -6.60
C ASP A 239 -11.65 24.18 -7.89
N VAL A 240 -11.11 25.39 -7.78
CA VAL A 240 -10.54 26.12 -8.91
C VAL A 240 -9.31 25.40 -9.49
N GLU A 241 -8.47 24.79 -8.66
CA GLU A 241 -7.28 24.05 -9.11
C GLU A 241 -7.68 22.79 -9.90
N THR A 242 -8.65 22.02 -9.42
CA THR A 242 -9.19 20.86 -10.14
C THR A 242 -9.80 21.30 -11.46
N LEU A 243 -10.56 22.39 -11.47
CA LEU A 243 -11.13 22.95 -12.69
C LEU A 243 -10.02 23.34 -13.70
N GLN A 244 -8.97 24.02 -13.24
CA GLN A 244 -7.83 24.39 -14.09
C GLN A 244 -7.12 23.16 -14.67
N ARG A 245 -6.96 22.09 -13.88
CA ARG A 245 -6.38 20.83 -14.36
C ARG A 245 -7.22 20.21 -15.47
N ILE A 246 -8.54 20.18 -15.30
CA ILE A 246 -9.46 19.64 -16.32
C ILE A 246 -9.38 20.51 -17.59
N ILE A 247 -9.38 21.84 -17.47
CA ILE A 247 -9.27 22.78 -18.59
C ILE A 247 -7.95 22.61 -19.37
N ARG A 248 -6.84 22.29 -18.71
CA ARG A 248 -5.55 22.10 -19.41
C ARG A 248 -5.50 20.85 -20.28
N VAL A 249 -6.32 19.85 -19.98
CA VAL A 249 -6.29 18.52 -20.64
C VAL A 249 -7.51 18.31 -21.54
N THR A 250 -8.56 19.12 -21.39
CA THR A 250 -9.79 19.01 -22.17
C THR A 250 -9.60 19.35 -23.64
N ASP A 251 -10.33 18.63 -24.49
CA ASP A 251 -10.53 18.86 -25.91
C ASP A 251 -11.85 19.60 -26.22
N CYS A 252 -12.70 19.82 -25.22
CA CYS A 252 -13.97 20.54 -25.39
C CYS A 252 -13.73 22.00 -25.79
N ARG A 253 -14.48 22.48 -26.80
CA ARG A 253 -14.37 23.85 -27.32
C ARG A 253 -15.37 24.83 -26.72
N ASN A 254 -16.36 24.35 -25.99
CA ASN A 254 -17.39 25.16 -25.35
C ASN A 254 -17.66 24.68 -23.92
N LEU A 255 -18.24 25.57 -23.11
CA LEU A 255 -18.53 25.30 -21.70
C LEU A 255 -19.58 24.21 -21.52
N LEU A 256 -20.58 24.15 -22.41
CA LEU A 256 -21.66 23.17 -22.34
C LEU A 256 -21.12 21.72 -22.41
N ASP A 257 -20.31 21.43 -23.41
CA ASP A 257 -19.67 20.14 -23.62
C ASP A 257 -18.64 19.84 -22.54
N PHE A 258 -17.92 20.86 -22.07
CA PHE A 258 -17.02 20.73 -20.93
C PHE A 258 -17.76 20.26 -19.67
N MET A 259 -18.86 20.92 -19.32
CA MET A 259 -19.67 20.59 -18.15
C MET A 259 -20.28 19.19 -18.25
N ARG A 260 -20.73 18.77 -19.44
CA ARG A 260 -21.32 17.43 -19.67
C ARG A 260 -20.28 16.31 -19.70
N LYS A 261 -19.09 16.56 -20.26
CA LYS A 261 -18.07 15.53 -20.47
C LYS A 261 -17.28 15.22 -19.19
N HIS A 262 -16.97 16.25 -18.40
CA HIS A 262 -16.01 16.13 -17.29
C HIS A 262 -16.66 15.99 -15.92
N PHE A 263 -17.96 16.26 -15.79
CA PHE A 263 -18.64 16.22 -14.50
C PHE A 263 -19.74 15.17 -14.45
N HIS A 264 -19.82 14.52 -13.30
CA HIS A 264 -20.84 13.52 -13.05
C HIS A 264 -22.22 14.17 -12.91
N ARG A 265 -23.23 13.52 -13.50
CA ARG A 265 -24.67 13.92 -13.45
C ARG A 265 -24.99 15.30 -14.06
N VAL A 266 -24.17 15.79 -14.98
CA VAL A 266 -24.48 17.00 -15.74
C VAL A 266 -25.05 16.63 -17.10
N GLY A 267 -26.38 16.67 -17.21
CA GLY A 267 -27.12 16.46 -18.45
C GLY A 267 -27.35 17.76 -19.22
N GLN A 268 -27.92 17.65 -20.43
CA GLN A 268 -28.15 18.79 -21.33
C GLN A 268 -28.97 19.91 -20.68
N GLY A 269 -30.03 19.59 -19.94
CA GLY A 269 -30.86 20.58 -19.24
C GLY A 269 -30.21 21.20 -18.00
N THR A 270 -29.20 20.55 -17.41
CA THR A 270 -28.44 21.09 -16.25
C THR A 270 -27.27 21.95 -16.69
N SER A 271 -26.75 21.72 -17.90
CA SER A 271 -25.62 22.46 -18.46
C SER A 271 -26.02 23.72 -19.24
N GLN A 272 -27.31 23.88 -19.58
CA GLN A 272 -27.85 25.01 -20.35
C GLN A 272 -27.93 26.30 -19.54
#